data_AF-A0A961FUV9-F1
#
_entry.id   AF-A0A961FUV9-F1
#
_cell.length_a   1.000
_cell.length_b   1.000
_cell.length_c   1.000
_cell.angle_alpha   90.00
_cell.angle_beta   90.00
_cell.angle_gamma   90.00
#
_symmetry.space_group_name_H-M   'P 1'
#
loop_
_entity.id
_entity.type
_entity.pdbx_description
1 polymer ?
#
loop_
_entity_poly.entity_id
_entity_poly.type
_entity_poly.pdbx_seq_one_letter_code
_entity_poly.pdbx_strand_id
1 'polypeptide(L)'
;AAGTEGKQWIADLQTREQKRTGIPSLKVKYNAVFGYFIEITKTHLDKTPDDYTRKQTMANAERFITPELKEVENKVLGADERLKALEHEEFLNLRETVLEHLDAIQDTAAALAEIDVLGGLAETARLFDYCRPLLNESRNLYIKDGRHPVLDQNIGEEKFVPNDTALEPERNRVVLITGPNMAGKSTYIRQVALITLMAQVGGFVPAASAEIGLVDRIFTRVGASDDLAKGQSTFMVEMNETAVIVNSA
;
A
#
# COMPACT_ATOMS: atom_id res chain seq x y z
N ALA A 1 -20.07 -27.82 14.38
CA ALA A 1 -20.81 -28.88 15.09
C ALA A 1 -20.14 -29.27 16.41
N ALA A 2 -18.86 -29.68 16.42
CA ALA A 2 -18.15 -30.09 17.64
C ALA A 2 -17.99 -28.99 18.73
N GLY A 3 -17.80 -27.73 18.33
CA GLY A 3 -17.70 -26.61 19.30
C GLY A 3 -19.01 -26.27 20.01
N THR A 4 -20.16 -26.54 19.38
CA THR A 4 -21.49 -26.30 19.98
C THR A 4 -21.85 -27.41 20.95
N GLU A 5 -21.58 -28.67 20.58
CA GLU A 5 -21.74 -29.83 21.45
C GLU A 5 -20.79 -29.80 22.65
N GLY A 6 -19.53 -29.38 22.46
CA GLY A 6 -18.57 -29.22 23.56
C GLY A 6 -18.99 -28.15 24.56
N LYS A 7 -19.51 -27.00 24.08
CA LYS A 7 -20.02 -25.93 24.96
C LYS A 7 -21.27 -26.37 25.73
N GLN A 8 -22.18 -27.09 25.09
CA GLN A 8 -23.37 -27.63 25.75
C GLN A 8 -23.00 -28.68 26.80
N TRP A 9 -22.07 -29.58 26.47
CA TRP A 9 -21.57 -30.59 27.39
C TRP A 9 -20.90 -29.98 28.63
N ILE A 10 -20.12 -28.90 28.45
CA ILE A 10 -19.52 -28.16 29.58
C ILE A 10 -20.60 -27.52 30.47
N ALA A 11 -21.65 -26.95 29.87
CA ALA A 11 -22.77 -26.38 30.62
C ALA A 11 -23.56 -27.45 31.41
N ASP A 12 -23.76 -28.61 30.80
CA ASP A 12 -24.42 -29.76 31.40
C ASP A 12 -23.58 -30.36 32.54
N LEU A 13 -22.26 -30.47 32.34
CA LEU A 13 -21.31 -30.91 33.37
C LEU A 13 -21.32 -29.95 34.56
N GLN A 14 -21.27 -28.63 34.32
CA GLN A 14 -21.33 -27.63 35.39
C GLN A 14 -22.61 -27.80 36.21
N THR A 15 -23.76 -27.96 35.55
CA THR A 15 -25.06 -28.12 36.22
C THR A 15 -25.13 -29.42 37.02
N ARG A 16 -24.58 -30.51 36.45
CA ARG A 16 -24.50 -31.82 37.11
C ARG A 16 -23.64 -31.76 38.37
N GLU A 17 -22.45 -31.15 38.27
CA GLU A 17 -21.52 -31.03 39.40
C GLU A 17 -22.03 -30.07 40.47
N GLN A 18 -22.70 -28.97 40.09
CA GLN A 18 -23.39 -28.09 41.05
C GLN A 18 -24.47 -28.84 41.85
N LYS A 19 -25.27 -29.68 41.19
CA LYS A 19 -26.29 -30.52 41.85
C LYS A 19 -25.66 -31.63 42.72
N ARG A 20 -24.60 -32.28 42.23
CA ARG A 20 -23.89 -33.38 42.90
C ARG A 20 -23.22 -32.91 44.21
N THR A 21 -22.57 -31.76 44.16
CA THR A 21 -21.77 -31.23 45.29
C THR A 21 -22.57 -30.27 46.19
N GLY A 22 -23.71 -29.76 45.70
CA GLY A 22 -24.47 -28.72 46.39
C GLY A 22 -23.72 -27.36 46.45
N ILE A 23 -22.78 -27.12 45.53
CA ILE A 23 -21.97 -25.90 45.45
C ILE A 23 -22.49 -25.03 44.29
N PRO A 24 -23.38 -24.04 44.55
CA PRO A 24 -23.94 -23.21 43.48
C PRO A 24 -22.91 -22.27 42.83
N SER A 25 -21.79 -21.98 43.51
CA SER A 25 -20.72 -21.12 42.97
C SER A 25 -19.73 -21.85 42.06
N LEU A 26 -19.85 -23.17 41.89
CA LEU A 26 -18.98 -23.99 41.05
C LEU A 26 -19.08 -23.55 39.59
N LYS A 27 -17.94 -23.25 38.96
CA LYS A 27 -17.88 -22.87 37.55
C LYS A 27 -16.85 -23.68 36.79
N VAL A 28 -17.22 -24.17 35.61
CA VAL A 28 -16.26 -24.76 34.66
C VAL A 28 -15.70 -23.63 33.80
N LYS A 29 -14.39 -23.44 33.80
CA LYS A 29 -13.70 -22.37 33.07
C LYS A 29 -12.58 -22.95 32.23
N TYR A 30 -12.14 -22.19 31.23
CA TYR A 30 -11.00 -22.50 30.38
C TYR A 30 -9.91 -21.44 30.54
N ASN A 31 -8.65 -21.85 30.52
CA ASN A 31 -7.54 -20.96 30.25
C ASN A 31 -6.47 -21.68 29.40
N ALA A 32 -5.63 -20.91 28.70
CA ALA A 32 -4.66 -21.46 27.76
C ALA A 32 -3.51 -22.26 28.41
N VAL A 33 -3.27 -22.12 29.72
CA VAL A 33 -2.12 -22.76 30.42
C VAL A 33 -2.52 -24.10 31.05
N PHE A 34 -3.73 -24.19 31.56
CA PHE A 34 -4.22 -25.32 32.36
C PHE A 34 -5.41 -26.05 31.74
N GLY A 35 -5.95 -25.51 30.65
CA GLY A 35 -7.09 -26.08 29.95
C GLY A 35 -8.41 -25.82 30.64
N TYR A 36 -9.32 -26.79 30.56
CA TYR A 36 -10.57 -26.76 31.29
C TYR A 36 -10.37 -27.15 32.76
N PHE A 37 -11.00 -26.41 33.67
CA PHE A 37 -10.93 -26.66 35.10
C PHE A 37 -12.24 -26.28 35.79
N ILE A 38 -12.48 -26.90 36.94
CA ILE A 38 -13.58 -26.57 37.85
C ILE A 38 -13.04 -25.63 38.92
N GLU A 39 -13.64 -24.45 39.06
CA GLU A 39 -13.30 -23.45 40.08
C GLU A 39 -14.31 -23.50 41.22
N ILE A 40 -13.81 -23.72 42.44
CA ILE A 40 -14.60 -23.75 43.68
C ILE A 40 -14.08 -22.66 44.62
N THR A 41 -14.99 -21.90 45.23
CA THR A 41 -14.62 -20.84 46.20
C THR A 41 -14.11 -21.44 47.50
N LYS A 42 -13.19 -20.77 48.20
CA LYS A 42 -12.64 -21.27 49.47
C LYS A 42 -13.69 -21.62 50.53
N THR A 43 -14.83 -20.93 50.52
CA THR A 43 -15.99 -21.16 51.39
C THR A 43 -16.66 -22.51 51.24
N HIS A 44 -16.44 -23.21 50.11
CA HIS A 44 -17.08 -24.50 49.81
C HIS A 44 -16.06 -25.63 49.62
N LEU A 45 -14.79 -25.41 50.00
CA LEU A 45 -13.73 -26.41 49.83
C LEU A 45 -14.03 -27.72 50.55
N ASP A 46 -14.65 -27.65 51.72
CA ASP A 46 -14.99 -28.83 52.53
C ASP A 46 -16.02 -29.75 51.85
N LYS A 47 -16.71 -29.25 50.81
CA LYS A 47 -17.67 -30.00 49.99
C LYS A 47 -17.05 -30.55 48.70
N THR A 48 -15.75 -30.39 48.51
CA THR A 48 -15.05 -30.86 47.31
C THR A 48 -14.94 -32.38 47.35
N PRO A 49 -15.42 -33.10 46.32
CA PRO A 49 -15.30 -34.55 46.25
C PRO A 49 -13.86 -35.05 46.12
N ASP A 50 -13.59 -36.28 46.56
CA ASP A 50 -12.24 -36.89 46.50
C ASP A 50 -11.78 -37.22 45.06
N ASP A 51 -12.70 -37.35 44.10
CA ASP A 51 -12.40 -37.59 42.68
C ASP A 51 -11.83 -36.34 41.97
N TYR A 52 -11.78 -35.20 42.66
CA TYR A 52 -11.26 -33.95 42.13
C TYR A 52 -9.76 -33.82 42.39
N THR A 53 -8.97 -33.75 41.32
CA THR A 53 -7.54 -33.50 41.44
C THR A 53 -7.26 -32.01 41.43
N ARG A 54 -6.69 -31.46 42.51
CA ARG A 54 -6.33 -30.04 42.60
C ARG A 54 -5.20 -29.71 41.63
N LYS A 55 -5.38 -28.67 40.83
CA LYS A 55 -4.38 -28.14 39.88
C LYS A 55 -3.73 -26.83 40.32
N GLN A 56 -4.48 -25.91 40.92
CA GLN A 56 -3.97 -24.58 41.25
C GLN A 56 -4.73 -23.94 42.41
N THR A 57 -4.02 -23.31 43.34
CA THR A 57 -4.60 -22.50 44.41
C THR A 57 -4.60 -21.02 44.01
N MET A 58 -5.75 -20.36 44.14
CA MET A 58 -5.93 -18.92 43.90
C MET A 58 -6.17 -18.19 45.22
N ALA A 59 -6.14 -16.85 45.19
CA ALA A 59 -6.40 -16.03 46.38
C ALA A 59 -7.74 -16.37 47.06
N ASN A 60 -8.82 -16.56 46.27
CA ASN A 60 -10.19 -16.74 46.76
C ASN A 60 -10.86 -18.07 46.33
N ALA A 61 -10.15 -18.92 45.58
CA ALA A 61 -10.70 -20.14 45.01
C ALA A 61 -9.61 -21.22 44.83
N GLU A 62 -10.02 -22.46 44.61
CA GLU A 62 -9.14 -23.53 44.13
C GLU A 62 -9.67 -24.09 42.82
N ARG A 63 -8.74 -24.54 41.97
CA ARG A 63 -9.02 -25.10 40.64
C ARG A 63 -8.75 -26.59 40.66
N PHE A 64 -9.71 -27.35 40.15
CA PHE A 64 -9.69 -28.81 40.12
C PHE A 64 -9.90 -29.33 38.70
N ILE A 65 -9.47 -30.57 38.48
CA ILE A 65 -9.75 -31.34 37.26
C ILE A 65 -10.32 -32.70 37.64
N THR A 66 -11.27 -33.19 36.85
CA THR A 66 -11.80 -34.55 36.96
C THR A 66 -11.31 -35.39 35.78
N PRO A 67 -11.26 -36.73 35.92
CA PRO A 67 -10.94 -37.62 34.80
C PRO A 67 -11.84 -37.37 33.57
N GLU A 68 -13.14 -37.23 33.78
CA GLU A 68 -14.13 -36.95 32.72
C GLU A 68 -13.83 -35.62 31.99
N LEU A 69 -13.48 -34.56 32.74
CA LEU A 69 -13.15 -33.25 32.15
C LEU A 69 -11.87 -33.32 31.31
N LYS A 70 -10.88 -34.09 31.76
CA LYS A 70 -9.60 -34.27 31.05
C LYS A 70 -9.76 -35.05 29.75
N GLU A 71 -10.64 -36.05 29.71
CA GLU A 71 -10.93 -36.81 28.50
C GLU A 71 -11.59 -35.93 27.43
N VAL A 72 -12.57 -35.11 27.82
CA VAL A 72 -13.24 -34.20 26.89
C VAL A 72 -12.32 -33.07 26.44
N GLU A 73 -11.49 -32.53 27.33
CA GLU A 73 -10.46 -31.55 26.98
C GLU A 73 -9.55 -32.10 25.86
N ASN A 74 -9.01 -33.30 26.03
CA ASN A 74 -8.15 -33.94 25.01
C ASN A 74 -8.90 -34.14 23.68
N LYS A 75 -10.18 -34.52 23.74
CA LYS A 75 -11.01 -34.72 22.55
C LYS A 75 -11.29 -33.41 21.81
N VAL A 76 -11.57 -32.33 22.54
CA VAL A 76 -11.86 -31.00 21.98
C VAL A 76 -10.60 -30.36 21.40
N LEU A 77 -9.50 -30.36 22.15
CA LEU A 77 -8.23 -29.79 21.70
C LEU A 77 -7.69 -30.55 20.48
N GLY A 78 -7.71 -31.89 20.51
CA GLY A 78 -7.30 -32.69 19.36
C GLY A 78 -8.20 -32.55 18.13
N ALA A 79 -9.49 -32.23 18.31
CA ALA A 79 -10.38 -31.93 17.19
C ALA A 79 -10.10 -30.54 16.60
N ASP A 80 -9.80 -29.53 17.42
CA ASP A 80 -9.43 -28.18 16.98
C ASP A 80 -8.10 -28.18 16.20
N GLU A 81 -7.10 -28.93 16.68
CA GLU A 81 -5.83 -29.11 15.97
C GLU A 81 -6.03 -29.78 14.60
N ARG A 82 -6.84 -30.85 14.52
CA ARG A 82 -7.16 -31.50 13.24
C ARG A 82 -7.92 -30.58 12.30
N LEU A 83 -8.85 -29.78 12.82
CA LEU A 83 -9.61 -28.83 12.02
C LEU A 83 -8.67 -27.80 11.39
N LYS A 84 -7.77 -27.20 12.17
CA LYS A 84 -6.78 -26.23 11.67
C LYS A 84 -5.82 -26.86 10.67
N ALA A 85 -5.39 -28.10 10.91
CA ALA A 85 -4.54 -28.82 9.97
C ALA A 85 -5.23 -29.03 8.62
N LEU A 86 -6.49 -29.46 8.64
CA LEU A 86 -7.31 -29.62 7.42
C LEU A 86 -7.54 -28.28 6.72
N GLU A 87 -7.87 -27.21 7.46
CA GLU A 87 -8.06 -25.87 6.89
C GLU A 87 -6.78 -25.38 6.19
N HIS A 88 -5.62 -25.60 6.81
CA HIS A 88 -4.34 -25.25 6.21
C HIS A 88 -4.03 -26.08 4.96
N GLU A 89 -4.36 -27.38 4.97
CA GLU A 89 -4.22 -28.25 3.79
C GLU A 89 -5.09 -27.76 2.63
N GLU A 90 -6.37 -27.45 2.89
CA GLU A 90 -7.29 -26.92 1.88
C GLU A 90 -6.82 -25.55 1.35
N PHE A 91 -6.28 -24.69 2.22
CA PHE A 91 -5.70 -23.42 1.80
C PHE A 91 -4.48 -23.60 0.87
N LEU A 92 -3.61 -24.57 1.18
CA LEU A 92 -2.49 -24.90 0.29
C LEU A 92 -2.97 -25.41 -1.07
N ASN A 93 -3.98 -26.29 -1.09
CA ASN A 93 -4.57 -26.79 -2.33
C ASN A 93 -5.17 -25.65 -3.17
N LEU A 94 -5.88 -24.71 -2.53
CA LEU A 94 -6.38 -23.51 -3.19
C LEU A 94 -5.23 -22.68 -3.78
N ARG A 95 -4.15 -22.49 -3.02
CA ARG A 95 -2.98 -21.74 -3.50
C ARG A 95 -2.37 -22.38 -4.75
N GLU A 96 -2.17 -23.69 -4.75
CA GLU A 96 -1.65 -24.40 -5.93
C GLU A 96 -2.60 -24.27 -7.12
N THR A 97 -3.92 -24.39 -6.90
CA THR A 97 -4.93 -24.19 -7.95
C THR A 97 -4.89 -22.77 -8.53
N VAL A 98 -4.67 -21.74 -7.70
CA VAL A 98 -4.53 -20.36 -8.17
C VAL A 98 -3.24 -20.18 -8.98
N LEU A 99 -2.14 -20.84 -8.58
CA LEU A 99 -0.86 -20.77 -9.29
C LEU A 99 -0.94 -21.38 -10.70
N GLU A 100 -1.79 -22.37 -10.92
CA GLU A 100 -2.08 -22.90 -12.28
C GLU A 100 -2.65 -21.82 -13.23
N HIS A 101 -3.22 -20.74 -12.69
CA HIS A 101 -3.78 -19.62 -13.43
C HIS A 101 -2.95 -18.33 -13.31
N LEU A 102 -1.71 -18.42 -12.82
CA LEU A 102 -0.87 -17.24 -12.54
C LEU A 102 -0.71 -16.33 -13.76
N ASP A 103 -0.40 -16.91 -14.92
CA ASP A 103 -0.19 -16.14 -16.16
C ASP A 103 -1.44 -15.34 -16.55
N ALA A 104 -2.62 -15.99 -16.52
CA ALA A 104 -3.89 -15.32 -16.85
C ALA A 104 -4.24 -14.21 -15.85
N ILE A 105 -3.93 -14.40 -14.56
CA ILE A 105 -4.10 -13.37 -13.53
C ILE A 105 -3.17 -12.18 -13.79
N GLN A 106 -1.91 -12.44 -14.14
CA GLN A 106 -0.94 -11.39 -14.45
C GLN A 106 -1.30 -10.62 -15.72
N ASP A 107 -1.72 -11.31 -16.78
CA ASP A 107 -2.18 -10.68 -18.03
C ASP A 107 -3.40 -9.78 -17.77
N THR A 108 -4.36 -10.28 -16.98
CA THR A 108 -5.53 -9.49 -16.59
C THR A 108 -5.14 -8.26 -15.77
N ALA A 109 -4.23 -8.42 -14.80
CA ALA A 109 -3.75 -7.32 -13.99
C ALA A 109 -3.00 -6.27 -14.82
N ALA A 110 -2.18 -6.69 -15.77
CA ALA A 110 -1.47 -5.79 -16.69
C ALA A 110 -2.45 -5.01 -17.59
N ALA A 111 -3.45 -5.69 -18.15
CA ALA A 111 -4.49 -5.04 -18.95
C ALA A 111 -5.30 -4.03 -18.13
N LEU A 112 -5.66 -4.37 -16.89
CA LEU A 112 -6.35 -3.44 -15.99
C LEU A 112 -5.48 -2.22 -15.65
N ALA A 113 -4.18 -2.43 -15.43
CA ALA A 113 -3.23 -1.33 -15.17
C ALA A 113 -3.10 -0.40 -16.38
N GLU A 114 -3.05 -0.93 -17.60
CA GLU A 114 -3.02 -0.12 -18.82
C GLU A 114 -4.30 0.70 -18.97
N ILE A 115 -5.48 0.10 -18.73
CA ILE A 115 -6.77 0.80 -18.76
C ILE A 115 -6.80 1.92 -17.72
N ASP A 116 -6.31 1.68 -16.51
CA ASP A 116 -6.27 2.67 -15.43
C ASP A 116 -5.39 3.87 -15.80
N VAL A 117 -4.18 3.62 -16.32
CA VAL A 117 -3.26 4.68 -16.75
C VAL A 117 -3.84 5.47 -17.93
N LEU A 118 -4.33 4.80 -18.97
CA LEU A 118 -4.92 5.47 -20.13
C LEU A 118 -6.19 6.25 -19.76
N GLY A 119 -7.01 5.69 -18.88
CA GLY A 119 -8.19 6.34 -18.32
C GLY A 119 -7.83 7.61 -17.53
N GLY A 120 -6.85 7.53 -16.65
CA GLY A 120 -6.35 8.67 -15.87
C GLY A 120 -5.75 9.77 -16.75
N LEU A 121 -5.00 9.40 -17.80
CA LEU A 121 -4.48 10.36 -18.79
C LEU A 121 -5.61 11.07 -19.55
N ALA A 122 -6.61 10.32 -20.00
CA ALA A 122 -7.77 10.88 -20.73
C ALA A 122 -8.64 11.76 -19.84
N GLU A 123 -8.87 11.36 -18.58
CA GLU A 123 -9.60 12.16 -17.60
C GLU A 123 -8.87 13.47 -17.31
N THR A 124 -7.56 13.40 -17.02
CA THR A 124 -6.71 14.57 -16.81
C THR A 124 -6.77 15.51 -18.01
N ALA A 125 -6.66 14.96 -19.23
CA ALA A 125 -6.71 15.76 -20.44
C ALA A 125 -8.04 16.52 -20.59
N ARG A 126 -9.16 15.85 -20.27
CA ARG A 126 -10.50 16.44 -20.33
C ARG A 126 -10.73 17.48 -19.23
N LEU A 127 -10.27 17.21 -18.01
CA LEU A 127 -10.47 18.10 -16.86
C LEU A 127 -9.68 19.40 -16.99
N PHE A 128 -8.47 19.34 -17.54
CA PHE A 128 -7.54 20.47 -17.60
C PHE A 128 -7.33 21.04 -19.01
N ASP A 129 -8.16 20.62 -19.97
CA ASP A 129 -8.17 21.09 -21.36
C ASP A 129 -6.80 20.92 -22.04
N TYR A 130 -6.26 19.71 -21.99
CA TYR A 130 -4.98 19.38 -22.62
C TYR A 130 -5.20 18.98 -24.09
N CYS A 131 -4.25 19.36 -24.94
CA CYS A 131 -4.29 19.00 -26.35
C CYS A 131 -3.49 17.73 -26.64
N ARG A 132 -3.87 17.01 -27.70
CA ARG A 132 -3.08 15.89 -28.21
C ARG A 132 -1.85 16.46 -28.92
N PRO A 133 -0.62 16.16 -28.49
CA PRO A 133 0.56 16.63 -29.20
C PRO A 133 0.73 15.88 -30.53
N LEU A 134 1.31 16.55 -31.52
CA LEU A 134 1.84 15.93 -32.74
C LEU A 134 3.30 15.53 -32.49
N LEU A 135 3.56 14.23 -32.38
CA LEU A 135 4.92 13.69 -32.34
C LEU A 135 5.41 13.37 -33.75
N ASN A 136 6.66 13.73 -34.07
CA ASN A 136 7.27 13.46 -35.36
C ASN A 136 8.80 13.26 -35.28
N GLU A 137 9.41 12.86 -36.39
CA GLU A 137 10.87 12.64 -36.53
C GLU A 137 11.64 13.94 -36.84
N SER A 138 10.96 15.10 -36.83
CA SER A 138 11.66 16.38 -36.97
C SER A 138 12.41 16.71 -35.68
N ARG A 139 13.20 17.79 -35.71
CA ARG A 139 13.85 18.33 -34.52
C ARG A 139 13.18 19.61 -34.03
N ASN A 140 11.97 19.88 -34.52
CA ASN A 140 11.22 21.09 -34.19
C ASN A 140 10.49 20.93 -32.85
N LEU A 141 10.36 22.04 -32.12
CA LEU A 141 9.55 22.11 -30.91
C LEU A 141 8.67 23.34 -30.98
N TYR A 142 7.37 23.12 -31.14
CA TYR A 142 6.35 24.15 -31.10
C TYR A 142 5.35 23.86 -29.99
N ILE A 143 5.14 24.84 -29.12
CA ILE A 143 4.12 24.79 -28.06
C ILE A 143 3.38 26.12 -28.12
N LYS A 144 2.07 26.07 -28.35
CA LYS A 144 1.19 27.24 -28.34
C LYS A 144 0.44 27.31 -27.02
N ASP A 145 0.49 28.46 -26.36
CA ASP A 145 -0.16 28.69 -25.07
C ASP A 145 0.13 27.59 -24.03
N GLY A 146 1.39 27.17 -23.92
CA GLY A 146 1.81 26.14 -22.99
C GLY A 146 1.68 26.58 -21.53
N ARG A 147 1.29 25.66 -20.65
CA ARG A 147 1.11 25.87 -19.21
C ARG A 147 1.94 24.87 -18.42
N HIS A 148 2.46 25.26 -17.26
CA HIS A 148 3.23 24.34 -16.42
C HIS A 148 2.28 23.34 -15.73
N PRO A 149 2.35 22.02 -16.00
CA PRO A 149 1.31 21.06 -15.59
C PRO A 149 1.02 21.04 -14.09
N VAL A 150 2.06 21.23 -13.26
CA VAL A 150 1.90 21.28 -11.79
C VAL A 150 1.44 22.64 -11.27
N LEU A 151 1.93 23.75 -11.84
CA LEU A 151 1.61 25.08 -11.29
C LEU A 151 0.24 25.55 -11.78
N ASP A 152 -0.14 25.21 -13.01
CA ASP A 152 -1.45 25.51 -13.58
C ASP A 152 -2.61 24.99 -12.71
N GLN A 153 -2.41 23.87 -12.00
CA GLN A 153 -3.41 23.30 -11.10
C GLN A 153 -3.34 23.83 -9.67
N ASN A 154 -2.26 24.49 -9.27
CA ASN A 154 -1.98 24.86 -7.87
C ASN A 154 -2.05 26.37 -7.59
N ILE A 155 -2.23 27.20 -8.62
CA ILE A 155 -2.45 28.62 -8.44
C ILE A 155 -3.95 28.79 -8.12
N GLY A 156 -4.27 29.11 -6.87
CA GLY A 156 -5.63 29.14 -6.33
C GLY A 156 -6.63 29.98 -7.16
N GLU A 157 -6.76 31.28 -6.88
CA GLU A 157 -7.69 32.16 -7.61
C GLU A 157 -7.06 32.83 -8.84
N GLU A 158 -5.73 32.86 -8.93
CA GLU A 158 -5.02 33.45 -10.06
C GLU A 158 -4.90 32.43 -11.21
N LYS A 159 -4.98 32.91 -12.45
CA LYS A 159 -4.79 32.05 -13.63
C LYS A 159 -3.31 32.00 -14.00
N PHE A 160 -2.79 30.81 -14.28
CA PHE A 160 -1.45 30.65 -14.88
C PHE A 160 -1.42 31.37 -16.24
N VAL A 161 -0.34 32.11 -16.51
CA VAL A 161 -0.14 32.80 -17.78
C VAL A 161 0.53 31.85 -18.78
N PRO A 162 -0.16 31.42 -19.86
CA PRO A 162 0.41 30.52 -20.84
C PRO A 162 1.52 31.19 -21.66
N ASN A 163 2.47 30.39 -22.17
CA ASN A 163 3.59 30.88 -22.96
C ASN A 163 3.84 30.02 -24.21
N ASP A 164 4.18 30.69 -25.31
CA ASP A 164 4.58 30.04 -26.56
C ASP A 164 6.04 29.57 -26.50
N THR A 165 6.35 28.51 -27.25
CA THR A 165 7.71 28.01 -27.48
C THR A 165 7.87 27.66 -28.94
N ALA A 166 8.96 28.10 -29.56
CA ALA A 166 9.32 27.74 -30.92
C ALA A 166 10.84 27.53 -31.00
N LEU A 167 11.27 26.29 -31.25
CA LEU A 167 12.65 25.94 -31.57
C LEU A 167 12.67 25.20 -32.91
N GLU A 168 13.30 25.81 -33.89
CA GLU A 168 13.64 25.22 -35.18
C GLU A 168 15.16 25.16 -35.22
N PRO A 169 15.81 23.99 -35.13
CA PRO A 169 17.28 23.92 -35.05
C PRO A 169 18.01 24.65 -36.18
N GLU A 170 17.35 24.76 -37.33
CA GLU A 170 17.88 25.40 -38.54
C GLU A 170 17.82 26.94 -38.48
N ARG A 171 17.06 27.50 -37.53
CA ARG A 171 16.92 28.95 -37.31
C ARG A 171 17.32 29.40 -35.91
N ASN A 172 16.89 28.67 -34.88
CA ASN A 172 17.02 29.02 -33.48
C ASN A 172 17.14 27.77 -32.58
N ARG A 173 18.32 27.14 -32.60
CA ARG A 173 18.66 26.00 -31.72
C ARG A 173 18.82 26.37 -30.24
N VAL A 174 19.10 27.64 -29.94
CA VAL A 174 19.35 28.14 -28.57
C VAL A 174 18.50 29.37 -28.31
N VAL A 175 17.79 29.38 -27.18
CA VAL A 175 16.99 30.52 -26.72
C VAL A 175 17.63 31.09 -25.45
N LEU A 176 18.00 32.37 -25.51
CA LEU A 176 18.50 33.11 -24.35
C LEU A 176 17.34 33.81 -23.65
N ILE A 177 17.03 33.38 -22.42
CA ILE A 177 15.92 33.95 -21.63
C ILE A 177 16.47 34.90 -20.58
N THR A 178 16.19 36.18 -20.74
CA THR A 178 16.58 37.25 -19.79
C THR A 178 15.35 37.90 -19.16
N GLY A 179 15.51 38.50 -17.98
CA GLY A 179 14.43 39.21 -17.28
C GLY A 179 14.66 39.27 -15.78
N PRO A 180 13.85 40.06 -15.04
CA PRO A 180 14.02 40.20 -13.60
C PRO A 180 13.80 38.88 -12.85
N ASN A 181 14.28 38.81 -11.61
CA ASN A 181 13.98 37.68 -10.73
C ASN A 181 12.46 37.57 -10.52
N MET A 182 11.97 36.34 -10.30
CA MET A 182 10.54 36.04 -10.14
C MET A 182 9.67 36.27 -11.39
N ALA A 183 10.24 36.64 -12.54
CA ALA A 183 9.51 36.78 -13.81
C ALA A 183 9.14 35.45 -14.50
N GLY A 184 9.15 34.32 -13.78
CA GLY A 184 8.76 33.01 -14.33
C GLY A 184 9.77 32.31 -15.25
N LYS A 185 11.01 32.82 -15.38
CA LYS A 185 12.04 32.22 -16.28
C LYS A 185 12.27 30.71 -16.03
N SER A 186 12.49 30.32 -14.77
CA SER A 186 12.71 28.91 -14.41
C SER A 186 11.44 28.07 -14.59
N THR A 187 10.27 28.68 -14.36
CA THR A 187 8.97 28.05 -14.60
C THR A 187 8.78 27.73 -16.07
N TYR A 188 9.12 28.66 -16.96
CA TYR A 188 9.04 28.45 -18.40
C TYR A 188 9.95 27.30 -18.88
N ILE A 189 11.20 27.26 -18.43
CA ILE A 189 12.14 26.19 -18.83
C ILE A 189 11.63 24.81 -18.36
N ARG A 190 11.16 24.73 -17.11
CA ARG A 190 10.58 23.49 -16.58
C ARG A 190 9.29 23.09 -17.30
N GLN A 191 8.45 24.06 -17.63
CA GLN A 191 7.22 23.83 -18.41
C GLN A 191 7.54 23.15 -19.74
N VAL A 192 8.49 23.69 -20.52
CA VAL A 192 8.87 23.13 -21.82
C VAL A 192 9.35 21.68 -21.66
N ALA A 193 10.25 21.43 -20.70
CA ALA A 193 10.77 20.09 -20.43
C ALA A 193 9.65 19.09 -20.02
N LEU A 194 8.73 19.51 -19.15
CA LEU A 194 7.62 18.66 -18.70
C LEU A 194 6.62 18.38 -19.82
N ILE A 195 6.32 19.36 -20.68
CA ILE A 195 5.44 19.16 -21.84
C ILE A 195 6.07 18.14 -22.80
N THR A 196 7.36 18.26 -23.10
CA THR A 196 8.10 17.30 -23.93
C THR A 196 8.07 15.89 -23.32
N LEU A 197 8.31 15.78 -22.01
CA LEU A 197 8.26 14.50 -21.29
C LEU A 197 6.86 13.86 -21.37
N MET A 198 5.82 14.63 -21.04
CA MET A 198 4.43 14.16 -21.05
C MET A 198 4.00 13.67 -22.43
N ALA A 199 4.40 14.36 -23.50
CA ALA A 199 4.09 13.96 -24.86
C ALA A 199 4.69 12.57 -25.18
N GLN A 200 5.95 12.32 -24.82
CA GLN A 200 6.62 11.04 -25.07
C GLN A 200 6.22 9.90 -24.12
N VAL A 201 5.57 10.21 -22.99
CA VAL A 201 4.90 9.21 -22.14
C VAL A 201 3.60 8.72 -22.78
N GLY A 202 3.06 9.42 -23.79
CA GLY A 202 1.81 9.10 -24.47
C GLY A 202 0.60 9.88 -23.95
N GLY A 203 0.83 10.86 -23.08
CA GLY A 203 -0.21 11.74 -22.55
C GLY A 203 -0.55 12.91 -23.48
N PHE A 204 -1.71 13.53 -23.21
CA PHE A 204 -2.02 14.87 -23.72
C PHE A 204 -1.24 15.92 -22.91
N VAL A 205 -1.02 17.10 -23.47
CA VAL A 205 -0.15 18.12 -22.89
C VAL A 205 -0.89 19.43 -22.58
N PRO A 206 -0.48 20.17 -21.53
CA PRO A 206 -1.09 21.44 -21.12
C PRO A 206 -0.74 22.58 -22.10
N ALA A 207 -1.36 22.59 -23.28
CA ALA A 207 -1.16 23.59 -24.32
C ALA A 207 -2.39 23.70 -25.21
N ALA A 208 -2.54 24.78 -25.97
CA ALA A 208 -3.58 24.90 -27.01
C ALA A 208 -3.25 24.02 -28.23
N SER A 209 -1.97 23.95 -28.61
CA SER A 209 -1.45 22.99 -29.58
C SER A 209 0.04 22.73 -29.30
N ALA A 210 0.52 21.54 -29.68
CA ALA A 210 1.92 21.19 -29.56
C ALA A 210 2.38 20.30 -30.72
N GLU A 211 3.55 20.59 -31.28
CA GLU A 211 4.30 19.75 -32.20
C GLU A 211 5.69 19.53 -31.61
N ILE A 212 6.05 18.27 -31.39
CA ILE A 212 7.25 17.90 -30.63
C ILE A 212 7.99 16.83 -31.43
N GLY A 213 9.16 17.20 -31.94
CA GLY A 213 10.14 16.26 -32.45
C GLY A 213 10.63 15.32 -31.35
N LEU A 214 10.83 14.03 -31.67
CA LEU A 214 11.31 13.05 -30.69
C LEU A 214 12.67 13.47 -30.12
N VAL A 215 12.75 13.52 -28.79
CA VAL A 215 13.98 13.75 -28.03
C VAL A 215 14.44 12.46 -27.38
N ASP A 216 15.75 12.24 -27.40
CA ASP A 216 16.41 11.13 -26.75
C ASP A 216 16.66 11.40 -25.27
N ARG A 217 16.96 12.66 -24.91
CA ARG A 217 17.37 13.07 -23.56
C ARG A 217 16.88 14.46 -23.21
N ILE A 218 16.50 14.63 -21.94
CA ILE A 218 16.22 15.94 -21.34
C ILE A 218 17.28 16.21 -20.29
N PHE A 219 18.10 17.23 -20.53
CA PHE A 219 19.10 17.69 -19.59
C PHE A 219 18.62 18.94 -18.87
N THR A 220 18.80 18.97 -17.54
CA THR A 220 18.45 20.14 -16.73
C THR A 220 19.59 20.47 -15.80
N ARG A 221 19.96 21.75 -15.77
CA ARG A 221 20.81 22.33 -14.72
C ARG A 221 20.04 23.47 -14.08
N VAL A 222 19.46 23.21 -12.91
CA VAL A 222 18.65 24.21 -12.19
C VAL A 222 19.10 24.19 -10.74
N GLY A 223 19.90 25.19 -10.32
CA GLY A 223 20.27 25.50 -8.94
C GLY A 223 20.49 24.30 -8.01
N ALA A 224 21.74 23.91 -7.75
CA ALA A 224 22.04 22.85 -6.78
C ALA A 224 21.82 23.37 -5.36
N SER A 225 21.08 22.63 -4.52
CA SER A 225 21.19 22.75 -3.07
C SER A 225 22.40 21.94 -2.60
N ASP A 226 23.17 22.46 -1.65
CA ASP A 226 24.44 21.86 -1.21
C ASP A 226 24.34 20.36 -0.90
N ASP A 227 25.29 19.56 -1.42
CA ASP A 227 25.53 18.18 -0.98
C ASP A 227 26.61 18.20 0.13
N LEU A 228 26.22 18.71 1.31
CA LEU A 228 27.09 18.77 2.50
C LEU A 228 27.57 17.38 2.91
N ALA A 229 26.83 16.32 2.57
CA ALA A 229 27.17 14.94 2.91
C ALA A 229 28.38 14.42 2.12
N LYS A 230 28.63 14.94 0.90
CA LYS A 230 29.77 14.55 0.05
C LYS A 230 30.93 15.55 0.04
N GLY A 231 30.83 16.66 0.78
CA GLY A 231 31.89 17.67 0.85
C GLY A 231 32.18 18.38 -0.47
N GLN A 232 31.20 18.41 -1.39
CA GLN A 232 31.35 19.04 -2.70
C GLN A 232 30.83 20.49 -2.66
N SER A 233 31.59 21.43 -3.21
CA SER A 233 31.11 22.82 -3.32
C SER A 233 30.01 22.93 -4.36
N THR A 234 29.07 23.87 -4.16
CA THR A 234 27.99 24.14 -5.12
C THR A 234 28.55 24.39 -6.52
N PHE A 235 29.63 25.17 -6.64
CA PHE A 235 30.29 25.42 -7.92
C PHE A 235 30.83 24.14 -8.58
N MET A 236 31.45 23.23 -7.81
CA MET A 236 31.97 21.99 -8.37
C MET A 236 30.84 21.08 -8.88
N VAL A 237 29.73 21.00 -8.15
CA VAL A 237 28.54 20.24 -8.59
C VAL A 237 27.99 20.84 -9.88
N GLU A 238 27.85 22.16 -9.95
CA GLU A 238 27.40 22.86 -11.17
C GLU A 238 28.30 22.61 -12.38
N MET A 239 29.61 22.64 -12.19
CA MET A 239 30.57 22.37 -13.26
C MET A 239 30.52 20.91 -13.71
N ASN A 240 30.37 19.97 -12.79
CA ASN A 240 30.23 18.55 -13.12
C ASN A 240 28.93 18.27 -13.88
N GLU A 241 27.78 18.82 -13.44
CA GLU A 241 26.51 18.72 -14.17
C GLU A 241 26.65 19.32 -15.58
N THR A 242 27.25 20.50 -15.69
CA THR A 242 27.48 21.16 -16.99
C THR A 242 28.39 20.31 -17.89
N ALA A 243 29.45 19.70 -17.33
CA ALA A 243 30.33 18.82 -18.07
C ALA A 243 29.60 17.57 -18.58
N VAL A 244 28.70 16.98 -17.78
CA VAL A 244 27.86 15.85 -18.21
C VAL A 244 26.98 16.26 -19.40
N ILE A 245 26.32 17.42 -19.31
CA ILE A 245 25.46 17.94 -20.38
C ILE A 245 26.27 18.15 -21.66
N VAL A 246 27.41 18.84 -21.60
CA VAL A 246 28.21 19.15 -22.80
C VAL A 246 28.76 17.89 -23.47
N ASN A 247 29.14 16.86 -22.71
CA ASN A 247 29.73 15.64 -23.26
C ASN A 247 28.69 14.58 -23.68
N SER A 248 27.43 14.73 -23.28
CA SER A 248 26.41 13.68 -23.45
C SER A 248 25.13 14.13 -24.18
N ALA A 249 25.04 15.41 -24.57
CA ALA A 249 23.91 16.01 -25.29
C ALA A 249 24.07 16.02 -26.82
#